data_AF-A0A7I9YLI5-F1
#
_entry.id   AF-A0A7I9YLI5-F1
#
_cell.length_a   1.000
_cell.length_b   1.000
_cell.length_c   1.000
_cell.angle_alpha   90.00
_cell.angle_beta   90.00
_cell.angle_gamma   90.00
#
_symmetry.space_group_name_H-M   'P 1'
#
loop_
_entity.id
_entity.type
_entity.pdbx_description
1 polymer ?
#
loop_
_entity_poly.entity_id
_entity_poly.type
_entity_poly.pdbx_seq_one_letter_code
_entity_poly.pdbx_strand_id
1 'polypeptide(L)' 'MFTYTVNYHPYNPEVPTPYVIALVELSEQRGLRVAANVVGCEPDSVTCGMAVKLLPEKGTGGAPQFAPA' A
#
# COMPACT_ATOMS: atom_id res chain seq x y z
N MET A 1 1.97 5.63 6.52
CA MET A 1 0.73 4.84 6.31
C MET A 1 -0.37 5.46 7.17
N PHE A 2 -1.48 5.90 6.59
CA PHE A 2 -2.60 6.49 7.36
C PHE A 2 -3.56 5.41 7.86
N THR A 3 -4.04 4.55 6.96
CA THR A 3 -4.83 3.34 7.29
C THR A 3 -4.66 2.29 6.20
N TYR A 4 -5.04 1.04 6.45
CA TYR A 4 -4.89 -0.06 5.51
C TYR A 4 -5.93 -1.16 5.73
N THR A 5 -6.06 -2.01 4.71
CA THR A 5 -6.74 -3.31 4.79
C THR A 5 -5.83 -4.40 4.24
N VAL A 6 -5.95 -5.60 4.81
CA VAL A 6 -5.35 -6.82 4.27
C VAL A 6 -6.44 -7.62 3.58
N ASN A 7 -6.31 -7.78 2.27
CA ASN A 7 -7.33 -8.43 1.44
C ASN A 7 -6.91 -9.88 1.20
N TYR A 8 -7.65 -10.80 1.81
CA TYR A 8 -7.49 -12.25 1.61
C TYR A 8 -8.38 -12.78 0.49
N HIS A 9 -9.37 -12.00 0.05
CA HIS A 9 -10.22 -12.35 -1.07
C HIS A 9 -9.61 -11.83 -2.39
N PRO A 10 -9.50 -12.66 -3.45
CA PRO A 10 -8.88 -12.29 -4.71
C PRO A 10 -9.84 -11.46 -5.59
N TYR A 11 -10.12 -10.22 -5.20
CA TYR A 11 -10.99 -9.31 -5.97
C TYR A 11 -10.41 -8.97 -7.35
N ASN A 12 -9.08 -8.89 -7.45
CA ASN A 12 -8.37 -8.74 -8.71
C ASN A 12 -7.54 -10.01 -8.97
N PRO A 13 -7.83 -10.78 -10.03
CA PRO A 13 -7.11 -12.02 -10.34
C PRO A 13 -5.63 -11.81 -10.70
N GLU A 14 -5.24 -10.59 -11.08
CA GLU A 14 -3.84 -10.25 -11.38
C GLU A 14 -3.02 -9.90 -10.13
N VAL A 15 -3.66 -9.78 -8.96
CA VAL A 15 -2.97 -9.47 -7.69
C VAL A 15 -3.07 -10.67 -6.75
N PRO A 16 -1.93 -11.30 -6.39
CA PRO A 16 -1.95 -12.44 -5.49
C PRO A 16 -2.39 -12.03 -4.08
N THR A 17 -3.20 -12.87 -3.45
CA THR A 17 -3.60 -12.71 -2.04
C THR A 17 -2.60 -13.39 -1.10
N PRO A 18 -2.41 -12.88 0.13
CA PRO A 18 -2.97 -11.63 0.65
C PRO A 18 -2.21 -10.40 0.14
N TYR A 19 -2.93 -9.31 -0.12
CA TYR A 19 -2.32 -8.03 -0.48
C TYR A 19 -2.82 -6.89 0.40
N VAL A 20 -1.96 -5.88 0.59
CA VAL A 20 -2.29 -4.68 1.36
C VAL A 20 -2.73 -3.57 0.40
N ILE A 21 -3.88 -2.98 0.68
CA ILE A 21 -4.27 -1.67 0.15
C ILE A 21 -4.21 -0.68 1.31
N ALA A 22 -3.53 0.43 1.09
CA ALA A 22 -3.40 1.48 2.09
C ALA A 22 -3.84 2.83 1.54
N LEU A 23 -4.34 3.68 2.44
CA LEU A 23 -4.29 5.11 2.25
C LEU A 23 -2.96 5.61 2.84
N VAL A 24 -2.11 6.17 2.00
CA VAL A 24 -0.83 6.75 2.39
C VAL A 24 -0.98 8.27 2.39
N GLU A 25 -0.81 8.91 3.55
CA GLU A 25 -0.71 10.36 3.64
C GLU A 25 0.71 10.79 3.26
N LEU A 26 0.83 11.72 2.31
CA LEU A 26 2.11 12.20 1.81
C LEU A 26 2.72 13.24 2.76
N SER A 27 4.02 13.13 3.02
CA SER A 27 4.75 14.03 3.92
C SER A 27 4.78 15.49 3.43
N GLU A 28 4.74 15.67 2.12
CA GLU A 28 4.85 16.93 1.41
C GLU A 28 3.57 17.77 1.56
N GLN A 29 2.43 17.13 1.83
CA GLN A 29 1.14 17.81 1.96
C GLN A 29 0.21 17.09 2.94
N ARG A 30 0.04 17.68 4.12
CA ARG A 30 -0.90 17.20 5.13
C ARG A 30 -2.32 17.10 4.56
N GLY A 31 -3.00 15.99 4.85
CA GLY A 31 -4.34 15.69 4.37
C GLY A 31 -4.42 15.12 2.95
N LEU A 32 -3.34 15.17 2.17
CA LEU A 32 -3.29 14.51 0.86
C LEU A 32 -3.02 13.01 1.05
N ARG A 33 -3.96 12.17 0.61
CA ARG A 33 -3.90 10.72 0.76
C ARG A 33 -4.00 10.03 -0.59
N VAL A 34 -3.16 9.03 -0.79
CA VAL A 34 -3.11 8.23 -2.02
C VAL A 34 -3.50 6.79 -1.69
N ALA A 35 -4.43 6.23 -2.46
CA ALA A 35 -4.71 4.80 -2.43
C ALA A 35 -3.62 4.06 -3.20
N ALA A 36 -2.97 3.11 -2.53
CA ALA A 36 -1.81 2.41 -3.07
C ALA A 36 -1.70 0.99 -2.52
N ASN A 37 -0.92 0.16 -3.20
CA ASN A 37 -0.51 -1.12 -2.65
C ASN A 37 0.73 -0.94 -1.75
N VAL A 38 0.79 -1.73 -0.68
CA VAL A 38 2.00 -1.85 0.13
C VAL A 38 2.60 -3.22 -0.09
N VAL A 39 3.89 -3.25 -0.47
CA VAL A 39 4.63 -4.44 -0.89
C VAL A 39 6.00 -4.49 -0.19
N GLY A 40 6.74 -5.58 -0.38
CA GLY A 40 8.08 -5.74 0.20
C GLY A 40 8.09 -6.05 1.70
N CYS A 41 6.95 -6.44 2.25
CA CYS A 41 6.81 -6.90 3.64
C CYS A 41 5.66 -7.91 3.76
N GLU A 42 5.66 -8.66 4.86
CA GLU A 42 4.54 -9.55 5.19
C GLU A 42 3.28 -8.71 5.49
N PRO A 43 2.09 -9.06 4.96
CA PRO A 43 0.88 -8.27 5.16
C PRO A 43 0.41 -8.11 6.61
N ASP A 44 0.88 -8.94 7.54
CA ASP A 44 0.60 -8.82 8.97
C ASP A 44 1.56 -7.86 9.70
N SER A 45 2.68 -7.50 9.08
CA SER A 45 3.68 -6.60 9.66
C SER A 45 3.34 -5.11 9.52
N VAL A 46 2.40 -4.76 8.61
CA VAL A 46 1.99 -3.37 8.40
C VAL A 46 1.17 -2.83 9.56
N THR A 47 1.37 -1.55 9.88
CA THR A 47 0.67 -0.86 10.96
C THR A 47 0.33 0.58 10.58
N CYS A 48 -0.77 1.11 11.12
CA CYS A 48 -1.10 2.53 10.98
C CYS A 48 0.02 3.37 11.59
N GLY A 49 0.44 4.43 10.89
CA GLY A 49 1.58 5.27 11.28
C GLY A 49 2.93 4.80 10.74
N MET A 50 3.05 3.59 10.19
CA MET A 50 4.30 3.08 9.60
C MET A 50 4.82 4.00 8.48
N ALA A 51 6.11 4.34 8.52
CA ALA A 51 6.77 5.08 7.44
C ALA A 51 6.91 4.19 6.20
N VAL A 52 6.57 4.73 5.03
CA VAL A 52 6.62 4.02 3.75
C VAL A 52 7.17 4.93 2.67
N LYS A 53 7.80 4.35 1.64
CA LYS A 53 8.39 5.05 0.50
C LYS A 53 7.80 4.56 -0.81
N LEU A 54 7.60 5.49 -1.75
CA LEU A 54 7.12 5.17 -3.09
C LEU A 54 8.19 4.37 -3.84
N LEU A 55 7.77 3.30 -4.51
CA LEU A 55 8.60 2.52 -5.41
C LEU A 55 8.50 3.05 -6.84
N PRO A 56 9.57 2.93 -7.65
CA PRO A 56 9.54 3.33 -9.05
C PRO A 56 8.64 2.42 -9.89
N GLU A 57 8.50 1.14 -9.52
CA GLU A 57 7.60 0.20 -10.18
C GLU A 57 6.13 0.52 -9.85
N LYS A 58 5.27 0.32 -10.86
CA LYS A 58 3.82 0.41 -10.69
C LYS A 58 3.23 -0.99 -10.58
N GLY A 59 2.22 -1.11 -9.73
CA GLY A 59 1.41 -2.30 -9.64
C GLY A 59 0.41 -2.40 -10.79
N THR A 60 -0.41 -3.44 -10.72
CA THR A 60 -1.51 -3.69 -11.64
C THR A 60 -2.40 -2.46 -11.84
N GLY A 61 -2.79 -2.19 -13.09
CA GLY A 61 -3.61 -1.03 -13.44
C GLY A 61 -2.92 0.33 -13.25
N GLY A 62 -1.61 0.35 -13.03
CA GLY A 62 -0.84 1.56 -12.76
C GLY A 62 -0.91 2.05 -11.31
N ALA A 63 -1.40 1.20 -10.40
CA ALA A 63 -1.50 1.53 -8.98
C ALA A 63 -0.11 1.87 -8.40
N PRO A 64 0.03 2.96 -7.63
CA PRO A 64 1.27 3.25 -6.92
C PRO A 64 1.60 2.10 -5.96
N GLN A 65 2.90 1.79 -5.84
CA GLN A 65 3.41 0.83 -4.87
C GLN A 65 4.29 1.53 -3.85
N PHE A 66 4.10 1.19 -2.58
CA PHE A 66 4.94 1.64 -1.48
C PHE A 66 5.54 0.45 -0.76
N ALA A 67 6.72 0.63 -0.16
CA ALA A 67 7.32 -0.35 0.76
C ALA A 67 7.64 0.33 2.10
N PRO A 68 7.75 -0.44 3.21
CA PRO A 68 8.30 0.09 4.46
C PRO A 68 9.64 0.81 4.23
N ALA A 69 9.79 1.94 4.92
CA ALA A 69 10.89 2.89 4.71
C ALA A 69 12.25 2.42 5.26
#